data_AF-A0A7C2UKL3-F1
#
_entry.id   AF-A0A7C2UKL3-F1
#
_cell.length_a   1.000
_cell.length_b   1.000
_cell.length_c   1.000
_cell.angle_alpha   90.00
_cell.angle_beta   90.00
_cell.angle_gamma   90.00
#
_symmetry.space_group_name_H-M   'P 1'
#
loop_
_entity.id
_entity.type
_entity.pdbx_description
1 polymer ?
#
loop_
_entity_poly.entity_id
_entity_poly.type
_entity_poly.pdbx_seq_one_letter_code
_entity_poly.pdbx_strand_id
1 'polypeptide(L)'
;MDDGAPITVNGHLQGTYPGTYLRLELAPGRHRIAGFAGDAGWIDVDAVPGEIRFVQQAVIRSFIGPAQSRFRFVDPHYGRNAALRYELVGAH
;
A
#
# COMPACT_ATOMS: atom_id res chain seq x y z
N MET A 1 -15.18 -9.67 10.82
CA MET A 1 -14.49 -10.21 9.64
C MET A 1 -13.28 -9.32 9.50
N ASP A 2 -12.07 -9.86 9.69
CA ASP A 2 -10.86 -9.03 9.73
C ASP A 2 -10.65 -8.37 8.38
N ASP A 3 -10.75 -7.04 8.40
CA ASP A 3 -10.67 -6.16 7.23
C ASP A 3 -9.23 -6.01 6.70
N GLY A 4 -8.34 -6.97 6.99
CA GLY A 4 -6.98 -6.94 6.49
C GLY A 4 -7.00 -6.83 4.97
N ALA A 5 -6.35 -5.79 4.43
CA ALA A 5 -6.13 -5.64 3.00
C ALA A 5 -4.67 -5.93 2.61
N PRO A 6 -4.08 -7.06 3.05
CA PRO A 6 -2.63 -7.21 3.08
C PRO A 6 -2.02 -7.02 1.71
N ILE A 7 -0.78 -6.55 1.72
CA ILE A 7 -0.01 -6.38 0.50
C ILE A 7 1.07 -7.45 0.39
N THR A 8 1.44 -7.74 -0.84
CA THR A 8 2.62 -8.52 -1.19
C THR A 8 3.65 -7.63 -1.87
N VAL A 9 4.92 -7.92 -1.63
CA VAL A 9 6.06 -7.34 -2.36
C VAL A 9 6.72 -8.48 -3.12
N ASN A 10 6.75 -8.40 -4.44
CA ASN A 10 7.24 -9.46 -5.32
C ASN A 10 6.61 -10.84 -5.01
N GLY A 11 5.33 -10.85 -4.61
CA GLY A 11 4.60 -12.06 -4.23
C GLY A 11 4.81 -12.52 -2.78
N HIS A 12 5.68 -11.86 -2.00
CA HIS A 12 5.88 -12.16 -0.58
C HIS A 12 4.98 -11.28 0.30
N LEU A 13 4.17 -11.92 1.14
CA LEU A 13 3.27 -11.24 2.08
C LEU A 13 4.06 -10.33 3.04
N GLN A 14 3.68 -9.06 3.11
CA GLN A 14 4.23 -8.09 4.09
C GLN A 14 3.25 -7.76 5.22
N GLY A 15 1.96 -8.14 5.06
CA GLY A 15 0.87 -7.82 5.99
C GLY A 15 0.18 -6.48 5.66
N THR A 16 -0.95 -6.19 6.32
CA THR A 16 -1.49 -4.82 6.50
C THR A 16 -2.68 -4.82 7.45
N TYR A 17 -3.00 -3.64 7.99
CA TYR A 17 -4.32 -3.31 8.54
C TYR A 17 -4.86 -2.03 7.87
N PRO A 18 -6.16 -1.91 7.58
CA PRO A 18 -6.74 -0.67 7.07
C PRO A 18 -6.39 0.53 7.93
N GLY A 19 -6.11 1.68 7.30
CA GLY A 19 -5.77 2.91 8.02
C GLY A 19 -4.39 2.89 8.69
N THR A 20 -3.54 1.90 8.41
CA THR A 20 -2.16 1.85 8.91
C THR A 20 -1.13 2.22 7.86
N TYR A 21 0.09 2.49 8.31
CA TYR A 21 1.25 2.73 7.47
C TYR A 21 2.21 1.55 7.57
N LEU A 22 2.77 1.14 6.44
CA LEU A 22 3.85 0.17 6.35
C LEU A 22 5.11 0.87 5.84
N ARG A 23 6.22 0.75 6.56
CA ARG A 23 7.54 1.11 6.05
C ARG A 23 8.21 -0.16 5.54
N LEU A 24 8.53 -0.15 4.26
CA LEU A 24 9.20 -1.26 3.58
C LEU A 24 10.59 -0.82 3.15
N GLU A 25 11.61 -1.58 3.53
CA GLU A 25 12.96 -1.41 3.02
C GLU A 25 13.15 -2.37 1.86
N LEU A 26 13.45 -1.80 0.69
CA LEU A 26 13.58 -2.54 -0.56
C LEU A 26 15.03 -2.51 -1.02
N ALA A 27 15.47 -3.60 -1.65
CA ALA A 27 16.72 -3.60 -2.38
C ALA A 27 16.62 -2.62 -3.58
N PRO A 28 17.74 -2.12 -4.11
CA PRO A 28 17.70 -1.30 -5.31
C PRO A 28 17.12 -2.07 -6.51
N GLY A 29 16.27 -1.40 -7.30
CA GLY A 29 15.66 -1.92 -8.51
C GLY A 29 14.13 -2.04 -8.46
N ARG A 30 13.56 -2.76 -9.43
CA ARG A 30 12.11 -2.84 -9.60
C ARG A 30 11.47 -3.85 -8.64
N HIS A 31 10.50 -3.37 -7.89
CA HIS A 31 9.64 -4.16 -7.02
C HIS A 31 8.18 -3.99 -7.41
N ARG A 32 7.41 -5.07 -7.34
CA ARG A 32 5.96 -5.02 -7.49
C ARG A 32 5.30 -5.09 -6.12
N ILE A 33 4.49 -4.09 -5.81
CA ILE A 33 3.57 -4.10 -4.67
C ILE A 33 2.19 -4.49 -5.21
N ALA A 34 1.55 -5.50 -4.63
CA ALA A 34 0.23 -5.96 -5.05
C ALA A 34 -0.67 -6.26 -3.86
N GLY A 35 -1.99 -6.14 -4.04
CA GLY A 35 -2.95 -6.64 -3.06
C GLY A 35 -2.89 -8.17 -2.95
N PHE A 36 -3.34 -8.70 -1.82
CA PHE A 36 -3.37 -10.13 -1.54
C PHE A 36 -4.75 -10.77 -1.81
N ALA A 37 -4.79 -12.08 -2.02
CA ALA A 37 -6.01 -12.91 -2.09
C ALA A 37 -7.08 -12.48 -3.11
N GLY A 38 -6.74 -12.49 -4.41
CA GLY A 38 -7.69 -12.23 -5.51
C GLY A 38 -7.88 -10.75 -5.84
N ASP A 39 -7.18 -9.87 -5.12
CA ASP A 39 -7.03 -8.47 -5.44
C ASP A 39 -6.16 -8.28 -6.70
N ALA A 40 -6.69 -7.58 -7.69
CA ALA A 40 -6.01 -7.30 -8.95
C ALA A 40 -5.18 -6.00 -8.94
N GLY A 41 -5.21 -5.25 -7.83
CA GLY A 41 -4.45 -4.02 -7.68
C GLY A 41 -2.96 -4.29 -7.55
N TRP A 42 -2.15 -3.55 -8.31
CA TRP A 42 -0.70 -3.53 -8.15
C TRP A 42 -0.10 -2.20 -8.58
N ILE A 43 1.14 -1.96 -8.15
CA ILE A 43 2.00 -0.88 -8.59
C ILE A 43 3.44 -1.37 -8.66
N ASP A 44 4.16 -0.94 -9.70
CA ASP A 44 5.59 -1.18 -9.80
C ASP A 44 6.34 0.03 -9.25
N VAL A 45 7.27 -0.23 -8.35
CA VAL A 45 8.12 0.75 -7.68
C VAL A 45 9.56 0.47 -8.08
N ASP A 46 10.24 1.48 -8.61
CA ASP A 46 11.67 1.42 -8.84
C ASP A 46 12.39 2.02 -7.62
N ALA A 47 12.99 1.17 -6.80
CA ALA A 47 13.66 1.58 -5.58
C ALA A 47 15.07 2.07 -5.89
N VAL A 48 15.34 3.35 -5.61
CA VAL A 48 16.66 3.97 -5.76
C VAL A 48 17.30 4.16 -4.39
N PRO A 49 18.60 3.88 -4.21
CA PRO A 49 19.28 4.10 -2.92
C PRO A 49 19.08 5.52 -2.38
N GLY A 50 18.67 5.62 -1.11
CA GLY A 50 18.46 6.90 -0.42
C GLY A 50 17.16 7.63 -0.75
N GLU A 51 16.33 7.10 -1.67
CA GLU A 51 15.03 7.68 -2.01
C GLU A 51 13.92 7.10 -1.12
N ILE A 52 13.06 7.96 -0.59
CA ILE A 52 11.82 7.54 0.09
C ILE A 52 10.65 7.83 -0.84
N ARG A 53 9.95 6.78 -1.27
CA ARG A 53 8.70 6.88 -2.03
C ARG A 53 7.51 6.60 -1.15
N PHE A 54 6.41 7.29 -1.44
CA PHE A 54 5.15 7.12 -0.76
C PHE A 54 4.12 6.54 -1.71
N VAL A 55 3.53 5.43 -1.31
CA VAL A 55 2.47 4.75 -2.05
C VAL A 55 1.23 4.71 -1.15
N GLN A 56 0.12 5.19 -1.68
CA GLN A 56 -1.17 5.09 -1.02
C GLN A 56 -1.92 3.88 -1.58
N GLN A 57 -2.41 3.03 -0.67
CA GLN A 57 -3.39 1.98 -0.96
C GLN A 57 -4.78 2.50 -0.60
N ALA A 58 -5.70 2.47 -1.56
CA ALA A 58 -7.13 2.63 -1.31
C ALA A 58 -7.81 1.28 -1.50
N VAL A 59 -8.57 0.83 -0.50
CA VAL A 59 -9.26 -0.45 -0.53
C VAL A 59 -10.75 -0.20 -0.77
N ILE A 60 -11.25 -0.69 -1.90
CA ILE A 60 -12.66 -0.62 -2.24
C ILE A 60 -13.28 -1.95 -1.83
N ARG A 61 -14.17 -1.90 -0.83
CA ARG A 61 -14.94 -3.07 -0.43
C ARG A 61 -16.05 -3.29 -1.45
N SER A 62 -16.12 -4.50 -1.99
CA SER A 62 -17.27 -4.92 -2.78
C SER A 62 -18.29 -5.62 -1.88
N PHE A 63 -19.58 -5.33 -2.05
CA PHE A 63 -20.65 -6.11 -1.44
C PHE A 63 -20.78 -7.51 -2.04
N ILE A 64 -20.27 -7.70 -3.27
CA ILE A 64 -20.32 -8.95 -4.02
C ILE A 64 -18.92 -9.15 -4.64
N GLY A 65 -18.07 -9.96 -4.02
CA GLY A 65 -16.71 -10.28 -4.49
C GLY A 65 -15.57 -9.82 -3.56
N PRO A 66 -14.31 -10.15 -3.90
CA PRO A 66 -13.15 -9.79 -3.09
C PRO A 66 -12.93 -8.28 -3.05
N ALA A 67 -12.33 -7.79 -1.97
CA ALA A 67 -11.89 -6.40 -1.88
C ALA A 67 -10.87 -6.09 -2.99
N GLN A 68 -10.91 -4.88 -3.53
CA GLN A 68 -9.98 -4.43 -4.56
C GLN A 68 -9.11 -3.29 -4.05
N SER A 69 -7.81 -3.39 -4.23
CA SER A 69 -6.87 -2.31 -3.95
C SER A 69 -6.62 -1.47 -5.18
N ARG A 70 -6.46 -0.18 -4.95
CA ARG A 70 -5.88 0.76 -5.90
C ARG A 70 -4.64 1.37 -5.27
N PHE A 71 -3.54 1.31 -6.00
CA PHE A 71 -2.28 1.87 -5.59
C PHE A 71 -1.97 3.10 -6.41
N ARG A 72 -1.43 4.14 -5.77
CA ARG A 72 -0.89 5.31 -6.46
C ARG A 72 0.31 5.87 -5.72
N PHE A 73 1.25 6.43 -6.47
CA PHE A 73 2.24 7.31 -5.88
C PHE A 73 1.58 8.57 -5.36
N VAL A 74 2.04 9.04 -4.22
CA VAL A 74 1.64 10.33 -3.66
C VAL A 74 2.86 11.21 -3.49
N ASP A 75 2.62 12.52 -3.53
CA ASP A 75 3.65 13.52 -3.31
C ASP A 75 4.40 13.26 -1.98
N PRO A 76 5.74 13.40 -1.94
CA PRO A 76 6.51 13.14 -0.73
C PRO A 76 6.16 14.04 0.46
N HIS A 77 5.78 15.31 0.24
CA HIS A 77 5.33 16.18 1.33
C HIS A 77 3.97 15.73 1.87
N TYR A 78 3.04 15.37 0.98
CA TYR A 78 1.75 14.80 1.37
C TYR A 78 1.94 13.48 2.13
N GLY A 79 2.71 12.54 1.57
CA GLY A 79 2.94 11.21 2.13
C GLY A 79 3.66 11.27 3.47
N ARG A 80 4.67 12.14 3.60
CA ARG A 80 5.36 12.39 4.87
C ARG A 80 4.42 13.00 5.90
N ASN A 81 3.60 13.98 5.54
CA ASN A 81 2.62 14.56 6.46
C ASN A 81 1.57 13.55 6.91
N ALA A 82 1.07 12.71 6.00
CA ALA A 82 0.12 11.65 6.31
C ALA A 82 0.74 10.64 7.30
N ALA A 83 1.96 10.16 7.02
CA ALA A 83 2.69 9.23 7.89
C ALA A 83 3.05 9.84 9.26
N LEU A 84 3.40 11.13 9.31
CA LEU A 84 3.76 11.85 10.54
C LEU A 84 2.55 12.22 11.40
N ARG A 85 1.38 12.43 10.79
CA ARG A 85 0.19 12.90 11.52
C ARG A 85 -0.50 11.84 12.37
N TYR A 86 -0.20 10.55 12.21
CA TYR A 86 -0.98 9.46 12.82
C TYR A 86 -2.51 9.58 12.60
N GLU A 87 -2.95 10.45 11.68
CA GLU A 87 -4.36 10.63 11.38
C GLU A 87 -4.75 9.50 10.43
N LEU A 88 -5.53 8.59 10.98
CA LEU A 88 -6.35 7.63 10.27
C LEU A 88 -7.12 8.39 9.17
N VAL A 89 -6.62 8.40 7.94
CA VAL A 89 -7.46 8.71 6.79
C VAL A 89 -8.25 7.44 6.48
N GLY A 90 -9.12 7.06 7.41
CA GLY A 90 -10.24 6.18 7.12
C GLY A 90 -11.12 6.94 6.15
N ALA A 91 -11.24 6.42 4.93
CA ALA A 91 -12.20 6.95 3.98
C ALA A 91 -13.60 6.84 4.61
N HIS A 92 -14.23 7.99 4.84
CA HIS A 92 -15.65 8.12 5.15
C HIS A 92 -16.51 7.71 3.96
#